data_AF-A0ABD6BAP2-F1
#
_entry.id   AF-A0ABD6BAP2-F1
#
_cell.length_a   1.000
_cell.length_b   1.000
_cell.length_c   1.000
_cell.angle_alpha   90.00
_cell.angle_beta   90.00
_cell.angle_gamma   90.00
#
_symmetry.space_group_name_H-M   'P 1'
#
loop_
_entity.id
_entity.type
_entity.pdbx_description
1 polymer ?
#
loop_
_entity_poly.entity_id
_entity_poly.type
_entity_poly.pdbx_seq_one_letter_code
_entity_poly.pdbx_strand_id
1 'polypeptide(L)' 'MRRFSKGDRVRIDIPDESDPEHDEYHGVHGQIVTVFKDDAASVTGQSQDSKLYRVALETGEEVDFRGRDLRTPIDE' A
#
# COMPACT_ATOMS: atom_id res chain seq x y z
N MET A 1 7.57 -12.04 -2.85
CA MET A 1 7.68 -10.57 -2.83
C MET A 1 6.70 -10.00 -3.84
N ARG A 2 5.49 -9.63 -3.40
CA ARG A 2 4.54 -8.90 -4.26
C ARG A 2 5.10 -7.50 -4.48
N ARG A 3 5.21 -7.10 -5.75
CA ARG A 3 5.85 -5.85 -6.14
C ARG A 3 4.88 -5.15 -7.05
N PHE A 4 4.23 -4.13 -6.52
CA PHE A 4 3.30 -3.33 -7.28
C PHE A 4 4.05 -2.25 -8.05
N SER A 5 3.46 -1.76 -9.14
CA SER A 5 4.00 -0.71 -9.97
C SER A 5 3.03 0.46 -10.06
N LYS A 6 3.53 1.63 -10.48
CA LYS A 6 2.65 2.75 -10.81
C LYS A 6 1.64 2.33 -11.88
N GLY A 7 0.36 2.57 -11.63
CA GLY A 7 -0.77 2.19 -12.46
C GLY A 7 -1.46 0.90 -12.04
N ASP A 8 -0.86 0.09 -11.17
CA ASP A 8 -1.53 -1.11 -10.64
C ASP A 8 -2.72 -0.73 -9.78
N ARG A 9 -3.85 -1.42 -9.98
CA ARG A 9 -4.99 -1.38 -9.08
C ARG A 9 -4.69 -2.29 -7.90
N VAL A 10 -4.98 -1.82 -6.69
CA VAL A 10 -4.74 -2.54 -5.44
C VAL A 10 -5.94 -2.42 -4.53
N ARG A 11 -6.11 -3.40 -3.64
CA ARG A 11 -7.02 -3.32 -2.51
C ARG A 11 -6.21 -3.08 -1.25
N ILE A 12 -6.64 -2.14 -0.44
CA ILE A 12 -6.09 -1.93 0.89
C ILE A 12 -6.68 -2.99 1.80
N ASP A 13 -5.82 -3.70 2.49
CA ASP A 13 -6.13 -4.85 3.33
C ASP A 13 -5.29 -4.71 4.59
N ILE A 14 -5.71 -3.79 5.47
CA ILE A 14 -5.11 -3.61 6.79
C ILE A 14 -5.63 -4.74 7.67
N PRO A 15 -4.82 -5.74 8.06
CA PRO A 15 -5.33 -6.88 8.81
C PRO A 15 -5.55 -6.56 10.30
N ASP A 16 -4.93 -5.48 10.79
CA ASP A 16 -5.03 -5.07 12.18
C ASP A 16 -6.26 -4.19 12.36
N GLU A 17 -7.24 -4.67 13.12
CA GLU A 17 -8.50 -3.96 13.38
C GLU A 17 -8.34 -2.85 14.44
N SER A 18 -7.19 -2.79 15.13
CA SER A 18 -6.90 -1.73 16.12
C SER A 18 -6.29 -0.50 15.47
N ASP A 19 -5.82 -0.59 14.22
CA ASP A 19 -5.36 0.54 13.45
C ASP A 19 -6.56 1.45 13.10
N PRO A 20 -6.51 2.77 13.41
CA PRO A 20 -7.60 3.68 13.08
C PRO A 20 -7.84 3.80 11.57
N GLU A 21 -6.80 3.53 10.77
CA GLU A 21 -6.85 3.48 9.31
C GLU A 21 -7.58 2.22 8.81
N HIS A 22 -7.77 1.20 9.64
CA HIS A 22 -8.51 0.00 9.27
C HIS A 22 -9.96 0.33 8.88
N ASP A 23 -10.69 1.03 9.75
CA ASP A 23 -12.12 1.30 9.53
C ASP A 23 -12.35 2.17 8.28
N GLU A 24 -11.40 3.07 7.98
CA GLU A 24 -11.51 4.02 6.87
C GLU A 24 -11.02 3.45 5.53
N TYR A 25 -9.97 2.64 5.52
CA TYR A 25 -9.31 2.20 4.30
C TYR A 25 -9.38 0.69 4.04
N HIS A 26 -9.70 -0.15 5.03
CA HIS A 26 -9.77 -1.58 4.82
C HIS A 26 -10.85 -1.94 3.79
N GLY A 27 -10.47 -2.72 2.78
CA GLY A 27 -11.34 -3.13 1.68
C GLY A 27 -11.50 -2.08 0.57
N VAL A 28 -10.97 -0.87 0.74
CA VAL A 28 -11.02 0.18 -0.29
C VAL A 28 -10.07 -0.17 -1.44
N HIS A 29 -10.52 0.13 -2.66
CA HIS A 29 -9.72 -0.02 -3.86
C HIS A 29 -9.11 1.32 -4.27
N GLY A 30 -7.91 1.24 -4.82
CA GLY A 30 -7.26 2.42 -5.38
C GLY A 30 -6.22 2.03 -6.42
N GLN A 31 -5.57 3.04 -6.98
CA GLN A 31 -4.52 2.88 -7.96
C GLN A 31 -3.21 3.44 -7.44
N ILE A 32 -2.12 2.71 -7.64
CA ILE A 32 -0.80 3.20 -7.25
C ILE A 32 -0.37 4.32 -8.19
N VAL A 33 -0.21 5.51 -7.65
CA VAL A 33 0.23 6.69 -8.40
C VAL A 33 1.73 6.91 -8.27
N THR A 34 2.33 6.47 -7.16
CA THR A 34 3.77 6.62 -6.89
C THR A 34 4.28 5.44 -6.07
N VAL A 35 5.49 4.96 -6.38
CA VAL A 35 6.19 3.96 -5.59
C VAL A 35 7.47 4.59 -5.06
N PHE A 36 7.51 4.83 -3.76
CA PHE A 36 8.72 5.23 -3.07
C PHE A 36 9.52 3.98 -2.77
N LYS A 37 10.60 3.80 -3.54
CA LYS A 37 11.61 2.82 -3.21
C LYS A 37 12.55 3.51 -2.24
N ASP A 38 12.49 3.12 -0.98
CA ASP A 38 13.34 3.71 0.02
C ASP A 38 14.77 3.18 -0.19
N ASP A 39 15.64 4.02 -0.73
CA ASP A 39 17.09 3.76 -0.80
C ASP A 39 17.76 3.90 0.59
N ALA A 40 17.01 4.04 1.71
CA ALA A 40 17.56 3.96 3.07
C ALA A 40 17.75 2.51 3.55
N ALA A 41 18.13 1.60 2.65
CA ALA A 41 18.59 0.25 3.01
C ALA A 41 19.87 0.25 3.89
N SER A 42 20.46 1.42 4.17
CA SER A 42 21.74 1.51 4.87
C SER A 42 21.66 1.56 6.40
N VAL A 43 20.49 1.67 7.05
CA VAL A 43 20.45 2.05 8.49
C VAL A 43 19.65 1.13 9.42
N THR A 44 18.62 0.42 8.97
CA THR A 44 17.69 -0.26 9.92
C THR A 44 17.54 -1.77 9.75
N GLY A 45 18.15 -2.39 8.75
CA GLY A 45 18.22 -3.86 8.62
C GLY A 45 16.90 -4.60 8.39
N GLN A 46 15.75 -3.92 8.31
CA GLN A 46 14.45 -4.53 8.01
C GLN A 46 14.08 -4.34 6.54
N SER A 47 14.73 -5.14 5.67
CA SER A 47 14.68 -5.02 4.20
C SER A 47 13.33 -5.34 3.54
N GLN A 48 12.31 -5.77 4.30
CA GLN A 48 11.01 -6.17 3.76
C GLN A 48 9.97 -5.04 3.76
N ASP A 49 10.22 -3.95 4.50
CA ASP A 49 9.31 -2.80 4.65
C ASP A 49 9.77 -1.53 3.92
N SER A 50 10.87 -1.57 3.18
CA SER A 50 11.51 -0.40 2.58
C SER A 50 10.81 0.14 1.32
N LYS A 51 9.52 -0.15 1.12
CA LYS A 51 8.76 0.34 -0.05
C LYS A 51 7.41 0.89 0.38
N LEU A 52 7.24 2.18 0.19
CA LEU A 52 5.99 2.90 0.36
C LEU A 52 5.30 3.03 -0.99
N TYR A 53 3.99 2.83 -1.01
CA TYR A 53 3.18 2.93 -2.21
C TYR A 53 2.11 3.97 -1.97
N ARG A 54 2.14 5.06 -2.75
CA ARG A 54 1.07 6.04 -2.75
C ARG A 54 -0.07 5.52 -3.60
N VAL A 55 -1.22 5.33 -2.98
CA VAL A 55 -2.45 4.86 -3.61
C VAL A 55 -3.42 6.03 -3.67
N ALA A 56 -3.86 6.36 -4.88
CA ALA A 56 -4.99 7.25 -5.09
C ALA A 56 -6.28 6.44 -4.95
N LEU A 57 -7.10 6.83 -3.98
CA LEU A 57 -8.40 6.24 -3.70
C LEU A 57 -9.46 6.83 -4.63
N GLU A 58 -10.58 6.12 -4.77
CA GLU A 58 -11.71 6.59 -5.57
C GLU A 58 -12.37 7.86 -4.98
N THR A 59 -12.13 8.16 -3.70
CA THR A 59 -12.54 9.42 -3.05
C THR A 59 -11.74 10.64 -3.53
N GLY A 60 -10.63 10.42 -4.25
CA GLY A 60 -9.71 11.47 -4.69
C GLY A 60 -8.57 11.75 -3.70
N GLU A 61 -8.53 11.02 -2.58
CA GLU A 61 -7.45 11.11 -1.60
C GLU A 61 -6.26 10.25 -2.03
N GLU A 62 -5.06 10.74 -1.74
CA GLU A 62 -3.81 10.01 -1.97
C GLU A 62 -3.21 9.62 -0.63
N VAL A 63 -3.21 8.32 -0.34
CA VAL A 63 -2.75 7.77 0.94
C VAL A 63 -1.58 6.83 0.72
N ASP A 64 -0.61 6.88 1.61
CA ASP A 64 0.64 6.14 1.49
C ASP A 64 0.58 4.84 2.31
N PHE A 65 0.57 3.70 1.64
CA PHE A 65 0.48 2.38 2.27
C PHE A 65 1.76 1.57 2.09
N ARG A 66 1.98 0.61 2.99
CA ARG A 66 3.07 -0.36 2.84
C ARG A 66 2.64 -1.52 1.97
N GLY A 67 3.61 -2.16 1.31
CA GLY A 67 3.33 -3.31 0.45
C GLY A 67 2.70 -4.52 1.17
N ARG A 68 2.76 -4.57 2.51
CA ARG A 68 2.08 -5.58 3.35
C ARG A 68 0.57 -5.36 3.46
N ASP A 69 0.14 -4.10 3.40
CA ASP A 69 -1.26 -3.67 3.55
C ASP A 69 -1.94 -3.57 2.17
N LEU A 70 -1.23 -3.92 1.10
CA LEU A 70 -1.74 -3.92 -0.27
C LEU A 70 -1.89 -5.35 -0.78
N ARG A 71 -3.07 -5.65 -1.29
CA ARG A 71 -3.39 -6.90 -1.98
C ARG A 71 -3.66 -6.62 -3.46
N THR A 72 -3.32 -7.60 -4.29
CA THR A 72 -3.83 -7.65 -5.66
C THR A 72 -5.36 -7.69 -5.59
N PRO A 73 -6.08 -6.90 -6.40
CA PRO A 73 -7.52 -7.04 -6.51
C PRO A 73 -7.82 -8.49 -6.91
N ILE A 74 -8.85 -9.06 -6.29
CA ILE A 74 -9.38 -10.35 -6.71
C ILE A 74 -10.17 -10.02 -7.99
N ASP A 75 -9.58 -10.31 -9.15
CA ASP A 75 -10.34 -10.33 -10.41
C ASP A 75 -11.31 -11.51 -10.31
N GLU A 76 -12.61 -11.23 -10.43
CA GLU A 76 -13.69 -12.22 -10.31
C GLU A 76 -13.72 -13.18 -11.50
#